data_AF-A0A8C2B437-F1
#
_entry.id   AF-A0A8C2B437-F1
#
_cell.length_a   1.000
_cell.length_b   1.000
_cell.length_c   1.000
_cell.angle_alpha   90.00
_cell.angle_beta   90.00
_cell.angle_gamma   90.00
#
_symmetry.space_group_name_H-M   'P 1'
#
loop_
_entity.id
_entity.type
_entity.pdbx_description
1 polymer ?
#
loop_
_entity_poly.entity_id
_entity_poly.type
_entity_poly.pdbx_seq_one_letter_code
_entity_poly.pdbx_strand_id
1 'polypeptide(L)'
;KSMDTILTQICAEVHSKIPMDGGNIMDLFHRGRPVRVCAPMVRYSKLAFRCLVRKYDCDVCFTPMIIAADFMRSIKARDSEFTTSKTDRPLIVQFAAKDAQTLADAACVVSPFSDGVDLNCGCPQR
;
A
#
# COMPACT_ATOMS: atom_id res chain seq x y z
N LYS A 1 8.05 8.17 19.30
CA LYS A 1 7.39 6.89 19.66
C LYS A 1 8.07 5.80 18.84
N SER A 2 8.45 4.65 19.42
CA SER A 2 9.18 3.62 18.66
C SER A 2 8.30 3.05 17.54
N MET A 3 8.93 2.56 16.47
CA MET A 3 8.26 1.96 15.31
C MET A 3 7.24 0.87 15.71
N ASP A 4 7.54 0.12 16.78
CA ASP A 4 6.70 -1.00 17.25
C ASP A 4 5.34 -0.53 17.79
N THR A 5 5.29 0.62 18.47
CA THR A 5 4.02 1.19 18.95
C THR A 5 3.15 1.63 17.78
N ILE A 6 3.77 2.13 16.71
CA ILE A 6 3.09 2.58 15.49
C ILE A 6 2.47 1.39 14.77
N LEU A 7 3.26 0.33 14.55
CA LEU A 7 2.80 -0.89 13.89
C LEU A 7 1.66 -1.56 14.65
N THR A 8 1.73 -1.60 15.98
CA THR A 8 0.67 -2.19 16.82
C THR A 8 -0.64 -1.41 16.70
N GLN A 9 -0.58 -0.08 16.69
CA GLN A 9 -1.77 0.77 16.56
C GLN A 9 -2.40 0.66 15.17
N ILE A 10 -1.56 0.63 14.11
CA ILE A 10 -2.00 0.42 12.72
C ILE A 10 -2.68 -0.93 12.57
N CYS A 11 -2.07 -2.01 13.07
CA CYS A 11 -2.64 -3.34 13.00
C CYS A 11 -4.01 -3.40 13.70
N ALA A 12 -4.16 -2.80 14.88
CA ALA A 12 -5.43 -2.80 15.61
C ALA A 12 -6.55 -2.05 14.87
N GLU A 13 -6.25 -0.86 14.33
CA GLU A 13 -7.26 -0.04 13.64
C GLU A 13 -7.62 -0.60 12.27
N VAL A 14 -6.64 -1.10 11.51
CA VAL A 14 -6.82 -1.60 10.14
C VAL A 14 -7.49 -2.98 10.13
N HIS A 15 -7.12 -3.89 11.04
CA HIS A 15 -7.66 -5.26 11.05
C HIS A 15 -9.18 -5.29 11.28
N SER A 16 -9.73 -4.30 11.99
CA SER A 16 -11.18 -4.18 12.19
C SER A 16 -11.98 -3.80 10.91
N LYS A 17 -11.30 -3.37 9.83
CA LYS A 17 -11.91 -2.77 8.63
C LYS A 17 -11.63 -3.51 7.32
N ILE A 18 -10.93 -4.64 7.34
CA ILE A 18 -10.61 -5.42 6.11
C ILE A 18 -11.76 -6.40 5.79
N PRO A 19 -12.40 -6.32 4.60
CA PRO A 19 -13.36 -7.34 4.16
C PRO A 19 -12.64 -8.67 3.87
N MET A 20 -13.22 -9.79 4.31
CA MET A 20 -12.65 -11.15 4.19
C MET A 20 -12.86 -11.83 2.82
N ASP A 21 -13.21 -11.08 1.78
CA ASP A 21 -13.57 -11.67 0.48
C ASP A 21 -12.44 -11.48 -0.55
N GLY A 22 -11.47 -12.40 -0.49
CA GLY A 22 -10.30 -12.45 -1.36
C GLY A 22 -9.29 -13.46 -0.80
N GLY A 23 -8.63 -14.24 -1.66
CA GLY A 23 -7.56 -15.14 -1.24
C GLY A 23 -6.46 -14.37 -0.49
N ASN A 24 -5.89 -14.97 0.56
CA ASN A 24 -4.92 -14.29 1.41
C ASN A 24 -3.63 -14.04 0.61
N ILE A 25 -3.10 -12.80 0.62
CA ILE A 25 -1.83 -12.47 -0.04
C ILE A 25 -0.68 -13.39 0.41
N MET A 26 -0.73 -13.90 1.65
CA MET A 26 0.24 -14.84 2.21
C MET A 26 0.27 -16.18 1.46
N ASP A 27 -0.81 -16.58 0.80
CA ASP A 27 -0.87 -17.81 0.02
C ASP A 27 0.12 -17.81 -1.15
N LEU A 28 0.49 -16.62 -1.65
CA LEU A 28 1.49 -16.48 -2.74
C LEU A 28 2.85 -17.05 -2.34
N PHE A 29 3.24 -16.90 -1.08
CA PHE A 29 4.56 -17.31 -0.58
C PHE A 29 4.67 -18.82 -0.32
N HIS A 30 3.55 -19.54 -0.29
CA HIS A 30 3.51 -20.99 -0.04
C HIS A 30 3.50 -21.83 -1.33
N ARG A 31 3.49 -21.20 -2.52
CA ARG A 31 3.32 -21.89 -3.83
C ARG A 31 4.59 -22.59 -4.36
N GLY A 32 5.69 -22.57 -3.62
CA GLY A 32 6.95 -23.20 -4.04
C GLY A 32 7.63 -22.55 -5.25
N ARG A 33 7.25 -21.33 -5.62
CA ARG A 33 7.91 -20.51 -6.66
C ARG A 33 8.17 -19.09 -6.16
N PRO A 34 9.17 -18.37 -6.70
CA PRO A 34 9.37 -16.96 -6.38
C PRO A 34 8.12 -16.12 -6.69
N VAL A 35 7.81 -15.21 -5.77
CA VAL A 35 6.76 -14.19 -5.95
C VAL A 35 7.35 -13.03 -6.74
N ARG A 36 6.73 -12.68 -7.87
CA ARG A 36 7.18 -11.60 -8.75
C ARG A 36 6.53 -10.30 -8.30
N VAL A 37 7.34 -9.38 -7.79
CA VAL A 37 6.87 -8.13 -7.17
C VAL A 37 7.28 -6.93 -8.01
N CYS A 38 6.31 -6.09 -8.38
CA CYS A 38 6.58 -4.78 -8.97
C CYS A 38 6.89 -3.77 -7.86
N ALA A 39 8.13 -3.28 -7.86
CA ALA A 39 8.62 -2.32 -6.88
C ALA A 39 7.90 -0.96 -6.93
N PRO A 40 7.88 -0.22 -5.81
CA PRO A 40 7.38 1.14 -5.78
C PRO A 40 8.31 2.06 -6.58
N MET A 41 7.78 2.72 -7.60
CA MET A 41 8.53 3.68 -8.43
C MET A 41 7.77 4.99 -8.52
N VAL A 42 8.39 6.07 -8.01
CA VAL A 42 7.85 7.43 -8.09
C VAL A 42 7.60 7.80 -9.56
N ARG A 43 6.45 8.42 -9.86
CA ARG A 43 5.92 8.74 -11.21
C ARG A 43 5.49 7.54 -12.08
N TYR A 44 5.94 6.31 -11.84
CA TYR A 44 5.66 5.17 -12.72
C TYR A 44 4.55 4.26 -12.22
N SER A 45 4.68 3.65 -11.04
CA SER A 45 3.83 2.55 -10.56
C SER A 45 2.36 2.94 -10.28
N LYS A 46 1.79 3.91 -10.99
CA LYS A 46 0.37 4.28 -11.06
C LYS A 46 -0.47 3.16 -11.71
N LEU A 47 -1.79 3.26 -11.57
CA LEU A 47 -2.76 2.22 -11.96
C LEU A 47 -2.52 1.65 -13.36
N ALA A 48 -2.37 2.49 -14.39
CA ALA A 48 -2.16 2.01 -15.76
C ALA A 48 -0.91 1.12 -15.91
N PHE A 49 0.19 1.49 -15.25
CA PHE A 49 1.42 0.69 -15.24
C PHE A 49 1.23 -0.63 -14.50
N ARG A 50 0.60 -0.59 -13.32
CA ARG A 50 0.29 -1.80 -12.53
C ARG A 50 -0.63 -2.76 -13.27
N CYS A 51 -1.61 -2.24 -14.01
CA CYS A 51 -2.48 -3.04 -14.89
C CYS A 51 -1.69 -3.67 -16.04
N LEU A 52 -0.69 -2.98 -16.59
CA LEU A 52 0.15 -3.51 -17.66
C LEU A 52 1.04 -4.65 -17.13
N VAL A 53 1.82 -4.43 -16.07
CA VAL A 53 2.79 -5.42 -15.58
C VAL A 53 2.13 -6.70 -15.07
N ARG A 54 0.88 -6.63 -14.58
CA ARG A 54 0.11 -7.83 -14.24
C ARG A 54 -0.19 -8.73 -15.44
N LYS A 55 -0.23 -8.19 -16.66
CA LYS A 55 -0.33 -9.01 -17.89
C LYS A 55 0.96 -9.76 -18.22
N TYR A 56 2.06 -9.41 -17.56
CA TYR A 56 3.38 -10.03 -17.71
C TYR A 56 3.79 -10.75 -16.42
N ASP A 57 2.83 -11.47 -15.83
CA ASP A 57 3.00 -12.32 -14.65
C ASP A 57 3.50 -11.63 -13.37
N CYS A 58 3.20 -10.35 -13.17
CA CYS A 58 3.45 -9.72 -11.88
C CYS A 58 2.43 -10.18 -10.84
N ASP A 59 2.87 -10.83 -9.76
CA ASP A 59 1.99 -11.36 -8.70
C ASP A 59 1.51 -10.26 -7.74
N VAL A 60 2.39 -9.33 -7.36
CA VAL A 60 2.09 -8.24 -6.40
C VAL A 60 2.61 -6.93 -6.96
N CYS A 61 1.84 -5.85 -6.87
CA CYS A 61 2.31 -4.52 -7.22
C CYS A 61 2.30 -3.58 -6.01
N PHE A 62 3.23 -2.64 -6.01
CA PHE A 62 3.24 -1.52 -5.09
C PHE A 62 2.73 -0.26 -5.78
N THR A 63 2.09 0.64 -5.03
CA THR A 63 1.86 2.01 -5.48
C THR A 63 3.18 2.78 -5.62
N PRO A 64 3.20 3.96 -6.27
CA PRO A 64 4.27 4.92 -6.01
C PRO A 64 4.30 5.24 -4.51
N MET A 65 5.43 5.76 -4.02
CA MET A 65 5.52 6.28 -2.66
C MET A 65 4.55 7.46 -2.50
N ILE A 66 3.58 7.35 -1.58
CA ILE A 66 2.60 8.39 -1.27
C ILE A 66 3.01 9.10 0.01
N ILE A 67 3.02 10.43 0.03
CA ILE A 67 3.25 11.19 1.27
C ILE A 67 1.94 11.19 2.08
N ALA A 68 1.93 10.55 3.24
CA ALA A 68 0.72 10.33 4.04
C ALA A 68 0.01 11.65 4.43
N ALA A 69 0.79 12.69 4.78
CA ALA A 69 0.24 14.00 5.10
C ALA A 69 -0.46 14.67 3.90
N ASP A 70 0.09 14.54 2.70
CA ASP A 70 -0.51 15.09 1.48
C ASP A 70 -1.78 14.32 1.09
N PHE A 71 -1.75 13.00 1.24
CA PHE A 71 -2.88 12.12 0.98
C PHE A 71 -4.08 12.42 1.89
N MET A 72 -3.82 12.82 3.13
CA MET A 72 -4.86 13.18 4.10
C MET A 72 -5.36 14.62 3.98
N ARG A 73 -4.66 15.49 3.24
CA ARG A 73 -4.97 16.92 3.15
C ARG A 73 -6.33 17.22 2.51
N SER A 74 -6.69 16.54 1.43
CA SER A 74 -7.98 16.73 0.73
C SER A 74 -8.30 15.58 -0.21
N ILE A 75 -9.58 15.44 -0.59
CA ILE A 75 -10.02 14.46 -1.59
C ILE A 75 -9.25 14.63 -2.90
N LYS A 76 -9.07 15.87 -3.37
CA LYS A 76 -8.32 16.16 -4.60
C LYS A 76 -6.86 15.68 -4.54
N ALA A 77 -6.19 15.86 -3.40
CA ALA A 77 -4.82 15.36 -3.22
C ALA A 77 -4.79 13.83 -3.15
N ARG A 78 -5.80 13.22 -2.51
CA ARG A 78 -5.99 11.77 -2.47
C ARG A 78 -6.10 11.17 -3.87
N ASP A 79 -6.97 11.74 -4.70
CA ASP A 79 -7.26 11.26 -6.05
C ASP A 79 -6.07 11.47 -7.02
N SER A 80 -5.20 12.45 -6.77
CA SER A 80 -3.99 12.66 -7.57
C SER A 80 -2.88 11.65 -7.26
N GLU A 81 -2.78 11.25 -5.99
CA GLU A 81 -1.75 10.31 -5.51
C GLU A 81 -2.17 8.85 -5.65
N PHE A 82 -3.44 8.53 -5.41
CA PHE A 82 -3.95 7.16 -5.35
C PHE A 82 -5.16 6.96 -6.26
N THR A 83 -5.02 5.98 -7.14
CA THR A 83 -6.11 5.42 -7.96
C THR A 83 -5.94 3.93 -8.01
N THR A 84 -7.04 3.18 -8.01
CA THR A 84 -7.06 1.71 -8.07
C THR A 84 -8.27 1.21 -8.87
N SER A 85 -8.36 -0.10 -9.10
CA SER A 85 -9.52 -0.78 -9.67
C SER A 85 -9.76 -2.11 -8.96
N LYS A 86 -10.91 -2.75 -9.19
CA LYS A 86 -11.21 -4.08 -8.64
C LYS A 86 -10.22 -5.16 -9.08
N THR A 87 -9.54 -4.97 -10.21
CA THR A 87 -8.57 -5.91 -10.78
C THR A 87 -7.12 -5.59 -10.39
N ASP A 88 -6.89 -4.48 -9.71
CA ASP A 88 -5.57 -4.05 -9.24
C ASP A 88 -5.28 -4.67 -7.87
N ARG A 89 -5.38 -6.00 -7.78
CA ARG A 89 -5.07 -6.79 -6.58
C ARG A 89 -4.30 -8.05 -6.98
N PRO A 90 -3.35 -8.54 -6.15
CA PRO A 90 -2.91 -7.97 -4.86
C PRO A 90 -2.13 -6.65 -5.00
N LEU A 91 -2.39 -5.70 -4.10
CA LEU A 91 -1.81 -4.35 -4.09
C LEU A 91 -1.33 -3.93 -2.71
N ILE A 92 -0.08 -3.50 -2.63
CA ILE A 92 0.50 -2.88 -1.43
C ILE A 92 0.59 -1.37 -1.63
N VAL A 93 0.07 -0.61 -0.68
CA VAL A 93 0.17 0.87 -0.69
C VAL A 93 1.38 1.28 0.14
N GLN A 94 2.34 1.95 -0.50
CA GLN A 94 3.53 2.45 0.18
C GLN A 94 3.33 3.91 0.60
N PHE A 95 3.52 4.19 1.89
CA PHE A 95 3.52 5.54 2.44
C PHE A 95 4.90 6.00 2.90
N ALA A 96 5.16 7.30 2.75
CA ALA A 96 6.14 8.03 3.55
C ALA A 96 5.39 8.85 4.60
N ALA A 97 5.79 8.72 5.86
CA ALA A 97 5.18 9.43 6.98
C ALA A 97 6.25 9.93 7.96
N LYS A 98 5.92 10.98 8.72
CA LYS A 98 6.78 11.55 9.76
C LYS A 98 6.34 11.19 11.17
N ASP A 99 5.09 10.79 11.33
CA ASP A 99 4.50 10.42 12.60
C ASP A 99 3.54 9.24 12.45
N ALA A 100 3.29 8.59 13.58
CA ALA A 100 2.49 7.38 13.69
C ALA A 100 1.03 7.57 13.31
N GLN A 101 0.45 8.68 13.76
CA GLN A 101 -0.99 8.90 13.67
C GLN A 101 -1.38 9.18 12.22
N THR A 102 -0.63 10.04 11.53
CA THR A 102 -0.84 10.31 10.11
C THR A 102 -0.73 9.04 9.27
N LEU A 103 0.21 8.15 9.59
CA LEU A 103 0.33 6.86 8.89
C LEU A 103 -0.86 5.94 9.14
N ALA A 104 -1.32 5.83 10.40
CA ALA A 104 -2.46 5.00 10.76
C ALA A 104 -3.77 5.50 10.14
N ASP A 105 -4.00 6.81 10.15
CA ASP A 105 -5.17 7.42 9.53
C ASP A 105 -5.16 7.18 8.00
N ALA A 106 -4.00 7.36 7.35
CA ALA A 106 -3.85 7.09 5.92
C ALA A 106 -4.06 5.59 5.58
N ALA A 107 -3.51 4.69 6.40
CA ALA A 107 -3.68 3.24 6.28
C ALA A 107 -5.16 2.83 6.40
N CYS A 108 -5.89 3.42 7.35
CA CYS A 108 -7.33 3.20 7.50
C CYS A 108 -8.12 3.62 6.26
N VAL A 109 -7.73 4.70 5.59
CA VAL A 109 -8.42 5.18 4.38
C VAL A 109 -8.18 4.25 3.20
N VAL A 110 -6.98 3.68 3.06
CA VAL A 110 -6.65 2.78 1.95
C VAL A 110 -7.02 1.32 2.18
N SER A 111 -7.32 0.91 3.42
CA SER A 111 -7.59 -0.50 3.76
C SER A 111 -8.65 -1.19 2.89
N PRO A 112 -9.75 -0.55 2.45
CA PRO A 112 -10.72 -1.20 1.56
C PRO A 112 -10.21 -1.42 0.13
N PHE A 113 -9.09 -0.78 -0.22
CA PHE A 113 -8.53 -0.70 -1.57
C PHE A 113 -7.16 -1.37 -1.71
N SER A 114 -6.58 -1.87 -0.62
CA SER A 114 -5.26 -2.52 -0.56
C SER A 114 -5.32 -3.91 0.05
N ASP A 115 -4.29 -4.71 -0.17
CA ASP A 115 -4.04 -6.02 0.47
C ASP A 115 -2.93 -5.93 1.53
N GLY A 116 -2.29 -4.75 1.64
CA GLY A 116 -1.32 -4.43 2.67
C GLY A 116 -0.83 -2.99 2.56
N VAL A 117 -0.11 -2.55 3.60
CA VAL A 117 0.48 -1.23 3.71
C VAL A 117 1.98 -1.38 3.97
N ASP A 118 2.78 -0.57 3.30
CA ASP A 118 4.22 -0.52 3.44
C ASP A 118 4.67 0.88 3.89
N LEU A 119 5.72 0.94 4.71
CA LEU A 119 6.34 2.18 5.18
C LEU A 119 7.71 2.36 4.53
N ASN A 120 7.86 3.43 3.74
CA ASN A 120 9.13 3.75 3.12
C ASN A 120 10.14 4.22 4.18
N CYS A 121 11.12 3.37 4.47
CA CYS A 121 12.27 3.65 5.35
C CYS A 121 13.58 3.83 4.56
N GLY A 122 13.54 3.83 3.24
CA GLY A 122 14.72 3.80 2.37
C GLY A 122 15.25 5.18 1.98
N CYS A 123 14.46 6.25 2.16
CA CYS A 123 14.86 7.60 1.78
C CYS A 123 15.33 8.40 3.01
N PRO A 124 16.61 8.80 3.12
CA PRO A 124 17.07 9.65 4.22
C PRO A 124 16.39 11.02 4.11
N GLN A 125 15.40 11.27 4.95
CA GLN A 125 14.85 12.61 5.14
C GLN A 125 15.92 13.45 5.86
N ARG A 126 16.43 14.49 5.18
CA ARG A 126 17.27 15.51 5.80
C ARG A 126 16.43 16.48 6.62
#